data_AF-A0A6A5U182-F1
#
_entry.id   AF-A0A6A5U182-F1
#
_cell.length_a   1.000
_cell.length_b   1.000
_cell.length_c   1.000
_cell.angle_alpha   90.00
_cell.angle_beta   90.00
_cell.angle_gamma   90.00
#
_symmetry.space_group_name_H-M   'P 1'
#
loop_
_entity.id
_entity.type
_entity.pdbx_description
1 polymer ?
#
loop_
_entity_poly.entity_id
_entity_poly.type
_entity_poly.pdbx_seq_one_letter_code
_entity_poly.pdbx_strand_id
1 'polypeptide(L)'
;MKQHSGNIPGVAEAFIAGFSKELAGDDEWNIENSIEKGFQAARRLVQNGLSMNCTQPFIYNVKEIMGYTSSSQNKKEKLLRFPIPSDIISKGQSDWSILEHVVGQPGEIARCIVTEGIQANAVQVPLARFNRLVLFDRREIELFRDLSNSLTQYFAASQRRPLHIAIFGPPGSGKSFAATQVAKAASKGRKVRHLSFDLRRGNFYVDGSVARPIGPAVFFFGATGFNTKEKLKERPMSDFLGRVHGFVDMVGPNQVKDGHRSDELYLVRRAVVLRTLLEEREETLKSGETIQIDDSVLNGLLLTPQYHQGIHSMKSIISMSRLNNRTHFERAALPTKSQIKLFVDYKEWTDHMCGLRIDTSIREHLAEKLHEEYGVKISEPGFEEQKQGFGPWSQLSEDFKESSRAHAESIPSKLRLISCFLDMISAQPDRKLVEKFSERERF
;
A
#
# COMPACT_ATOMS: atom_id res chain seq x y z
N MET A 1 10.64 -9.82 -8.40
CA MET A 1 9.69 -9.27 -9.41
C MET A 1 9.92 -9.97 -10.74
N LYS A 2 8.88 -10.33 -11.49
CA LYS A 2 9.03 -10.85 -12.87
C LYS A 2 9.63 -9.73 -13.74
N GLN A 3 10.90 -9.84 -14.11
CA GLN A 3 11.53 -8.94 -15.10
C GLN A 3 11.05 -9.25 -16.52
N HIS A 4 10.53 -10.46 -16.75
CA HIS A 4 10.01 -10.89 -18.05
C HIS A 4 8.50 -11.13 -17.99
N SER A 5 7.75 -10.41 -18.84
CA SER A 5 6.29 -10.46 -18.96
C SER A 5 5.79 -11.55 -19.93
N GLY A 6 6.49 -12.69 -19.98
CA GLY A 6 6.16 -13.86 -20.79
C GLY A 6 5.99 -15.13 -19.94
N ASN A 7 5.32 -16.14 -20.49
CA ASN A 7 5.36 -17.48 -19.90
C ASN A 7 6.77 -18.04 -20.13
N ILE A 8 7.52 -18.30 -19.05
CA ILE A 8 8.83 -18.93 -19.14
C ILE A 8 8.58 -20.44 -19.04
N PRO A 9 8.83 -21.22 -20.10
CA PRO A 9 8.73 -22.68 -20.01
C PRO A 9 9.78 -23.20 -19.03
N GLY A 10 9.52 -24.34 -18.38
CA GLY A 10 10.49 -24.95 -17.47
C GLY A 10 10.38 -24.54 -15.99
N VAL A 11 9.42 -23.70 -15.60
CA VAL A 11 9.31 -23.21 -14.20
C VAL A 11 8.94 -24.32 -13.23
N ALA A 12 8.01 -25.21 -13.62
CA ALA A 12 7.65 -26.36 -12.79
C ALA A 12 8.80 -27.36 -12.72
N GLU A 13 9.49 -27.58 -13.84
CA GLU A 13 10.64 -28.46 -13.96
C GLU A 13 11.82 -27.95 -13.12
N ALA A 14 12.08 -26.64 -13.11
CA ALA A 14 13.09 -26.03 -12.26
C ALA A 14 12.74 -26.15 -10.77
N PHE A 15 11.45 -26.04 -10.41
CA PHE A 15 11.00 -26.30 -9.04
C PHE A 15 11.29 -27.75 -8.65
N ILE A 16 10.88 -28.72 -9.46
CA ILE A 16 11.07 -30.15 -9.20
C ILE A 16 12.57 -30.47 -9.11
N ALA A 17 13.40 -29.97 -10.03
CA ALA A 17 14.84 -30.20 -10.02
C ALA A 17 15.51 -29.64 -8.75
N GLY A 18 15.15 -28.41 -8.35
CA GLY A 18 15.65 -27.80 -7.12
C GLY A 18 15.22 -28.55 -5.86
N PHE A 19 13.95 -28.97 -5.82
CA PHE A 19 13.39 -29.77 -4.73
C PHE A 19 14.08 -31.13 -4.61
N SER A 20 14.15 -31.89 -5.71
CA SER A 20 14.75 -33.23 -5.73
C SER A 20 16.25 -33.22 -5.43
N LYS A 21 16.98 -32.19 -5.87
CA LYS A 21 18.42 -32.03 -5.55
C LYS A 21 18.65 -31.91 -4.04
N GLU A 22 17.86 -31.07 -3.37
CA GLU A 22 18.02 -30.88 -1.92
C GLU A 22 17.56 -32.14 -1.17
N LEU A 23 16.41 -32.70 -1.55
CA LEU A 23 15.85 -33.89 -0.90
C LEU A 23 16.79 -35.10 -1.01
N ALA A 24 17.46 -35.28 -2.15
CA ALA A 24 18.41 -36.37 -2.36
C ALA A 24 19.77 -36.15 -1.68
N GLY A 25 20.09 -34.92 -1.29
CA GLY A 25 21.34 -34.55 -0.62
C GLY A 25 21.20 -34.36 0.89
N ASP A 26 19.99 -34.50 1.43
CA ASP A 26 19.67 -34.33 2.84
C ASP A 26 19.35 -35.68 3.48
N ASP A 27 20.18 -36.11 4.43
CA ASP A 27 20.02 -37.37 5.15
C ASP A 27 18.75 -37.39 6.03
N GLU A 28 18.24 -36.21 6.43
CA GLU A 28 17.05 -36.06 7.29
C GLU A 28 15.73 -35.94 6.49
N TRP A 29 15.79 -35.94 5.15
CA TRP A 29 14.61 -35.80 4.27
C TRP A 29 13.77 -34.55 4.61
N ASN A 30 14.41 -33.41 4.87
CA ASN A 30 13.69 -32.19 5.23
C ASN A 30 12.93 -31.62 4.02
N ILE A 31 11.64 -31.94 3.99
CA ILE A 31 10.72 -31.49 2.93
C ILE A 31 10.63 -29.96 2.89
N GLU A 32 10.65 -29.28 4.03
CA GLU A 32 10.49 -27.81 4.08
C GLU A 32 11.66 -27.09 3.42
N ASN A 33 12.89 -27.52 3.72
CA ASN A 33 14.08 -26.98 3.08
C ASN A 33 14.09 -27.31 1.58
N SER A 34 13.68 -28.52 1.22
CA SER A 34 13.54 -28.94 -0.19
C SER A 34 12.55 -28.07 -0.96
N ILE A 35 11.39 -27.75 -0.37
CA ILE A 35 10.41 -26.82 -0.94
C ILE A 35 11.02 -25.43 -1.14
N GLU A 36 11.77 -24.92 -0.16
CA GLU A 36 12.43 -23.62 -0.28
C GLU A 36 13.43 -23.59 -1.45
N LYS A 37 14.27 -24.61 -1.59
CA LYS A 37 15.22 -24.72 -2.71
C LYS A 37 14.52 -24.85 -4.06
N GLY A 38 13.43 -25.61 -4.14
CA GLY A 38 12.59 -25.70 -5.33
C GLY A 38 12.07 -24.33 -5.75
N PHE A 39 11.51 -23.55 -4.81
CA PHE A 39 11.03 -22.20 -5.10
C PHE A 39 12.16 -21.23 -5.49
N GLN A 40 13.33 -21.34 -4.87
CA GLN A 40 14.50 -20.53 -5.23
C GLN A 40 14.94 -20.82 -6.68
N ALA A 41 15.02 -22.09 -7.08
CA ALA A 41 15.36 -22.49 -8.45
C ALA A 41 14.35 -21.96 -9.47
N ALA A 42 13.05 -22.13 -9.20
CA ALA A 42 11.99 -21.59 -10.05
C ALA A 42 12.06 -20.06 -10.16
N ARG A 43 12.34 -19.35 -9.06
CA ARG A 43 12.51 -17.88 -9.07
C ARG A 43 13.73 -17.45 -9.86
N ARG A 44 14.87 -18.14 -9.73
CA ARG A 44 16.09 -17.84 -10.48
C ARG A 44 15.89 -18.06 -11.98
N LEU A 45 15.20 -19.12 -12.40
CA LEU A 45 14.82 -19.29 -13.81
C LEU A 45 14.00 -18.12 -14.33
N VAL A 46 13.01 -17.68 -13.55
CA VAL A 46 12.16 -16.54 -13.93
C VAL A 46 12.93 -15.21 -13.99
N GLN A 47 13.95 -15.04 -13.16
CA GLN A 47 14.81 -13.86 -13.14
C GLN A 47 15.84 -13.86 -14.28
N ASN A 48 16.51 -14.98 -14.51
CA ASN A 48 17.55 -15.11 -15.54
C ASN A 48 16.96 -15.19 -16.96
N GLY A 49 15.72 -15.63 -17.09
CA GLY A 49 15.08 -15.81 -18.39
C GLY A 49 15.75 -16.90 -19.22
N LEU A 50 15.63 -16.80 -20.54
CA LEU A 50 16.26 -17.71 -21.50
C LEU A 50 17.50 -17.04 -22.08
N SER A 51 18.62 -17.76 -22.12
CA SER A 51 19.84 -17.28 -22.78
C SER A 51 19.68 -17.49 -24.29
N MET A 52 19.58 -16.40 -25.05
CA MET A 52 19.49 -16.44 -26.52
C MET A 52 20.87 -16.40 -27.20
N ASN A 53 21.96 -16.62 -26.46
CA ASN A 53 23.30 -16.66 -27.03
C ASN A 53 23.50 -17.98 -27.78
N CYS A 54 23.58 -17.91 -29.11
CA CYS A 54 23.81 -19.04 -30.02
C CYS A 54 25.14 -19.80 -29.80
N THR A 55 25.97 -19.36 -28.86
CA THR A 55 27.28 -19.94 -28.53
C THR A 55 27.23 -20.96 -27.40
N GLN A 56 26.14 -21.04 -26.62
CA GLN A 56 25.97 -22.05 -25.57
C GLN A 56 25.02 -23.17 -26.01
N PRO A 57 25.31 -24.44 -25.70
CA PRO A 57 24.48 -25.58 -26.09
C PRO A 57 23.14 -25.66 -25.35
N PHE A 58 22.97 -24.91 -24.25
CA PHE A 58 21.76 -24.94 -23.41
C PHE A 58 21.08 -23.57 -23.39
N ILE A 59 19.76 -23.58 -23.62
CA ILE A 59 18.89 -22.39 -23.55
C ILE A 59 18.78 -21.86 -22.11
N TYR A 60 18.96 -22.76 -21.12
CA TYR A 60 18.90 -22.44 -19.70
C TYR A 60 20.29 -22.37 -19.08
N ASN A 61 20.54 -21.32 -18.28
CA ASN A 61 21.74 -21.25 -17.45
C ASN A 61 21.58 -22.10 -16.18
N VAL A 62 21.77 -23.42 -16.32
CA VAL A 62 21.58 -24.39 -15.23
C VAL A 62 22.45 -24.06 -14.01
N LYS A 63 23.67 -23.56 -14.24
CA LYS A 63 24.61 -23.21 -13.15
C LYS A 63 24.04 -22.15 -12.23
N GLU A 64 23.47 -21.09 -12.80
CA GLU A 64 22.84 -20.02 -12.03
C GLU A 64 21.49 -20.43 -11.45
N ILE A 65 20.64 -21.13 -12.21
CA ILE A 65 19.29 -21.55 -11.76
C ILE A 65 19.40 -22.43 -10.51
N MET A 66 20.32 -23.39 -10.52
CA MET A 66 20.52 -24.34 -9.43
C MET A 66 21.45 -23.82 -8.33
N GLY A 67 21.91 -22.56 -8.45
CA GLY A 67 22.69 -21.86 -7.41
C GLY A 67 24.10 -22.40 -7.20
N TYR A 68 24.73 -23.01 -8.20
CA TYR A 68 26.06 -23.61 -8.07
C TYR A 68 27.21 -22.58 -7.94
N THR A 69 26.93 -21.29 -8.17
CA THR A 69 27.92 -20.19 -8.16
C THR A 69 27.71 -19.18 -7.04
N SER A 70 26.64 -19.28 -6.25
CA SER A 70 26.25 -18.27 -5.26
C SER A 70 26.67 -18.66 -3.85
N SER A 71 27.94 -18.43 -3.49
CA SER A 71 28.47 -18.62 -2.13
C SER A 71 28.05 -17.53 -1.12
N SER A 72 27.24 -16.56 -1.53
CA SER A 72 26.71 -15.50 -0.66
C SER A 72 25.20 -15.63 -0.54
N GLN A 73 24.69 -15.76 0.70
CA GLN A 73 23.27 -15.63 1.04
C GLN A 73 22.70 -14.33 0.45
N ASN A 74 22.12 -14.41 -0.74
CA ASN A 74 21.48 -13.27 -1.36
C ASN A 74 20.21 -12.96 -0.56
N LYS A 75 20.22 -11.87 0.21
CA LYS A 75 19.09 -11.36 1.01
C LYS A 75 17.79 -11.25 0.19
N LYS A 76 17.89 -11.15 -1.14
CA LYS A 76 16.80 -11.12 -2.13
C LYS A 76 16.10 -12.47 -2.39
N GLU A 77 16.69 -13.59 -1.97
CA GLU A 77 16.11 -14.94 -2.19
C GLU A 77 15.28 -15.45 -1.02
N LYS A 78 15.27 -14.72 0.10
CA LYS A 78 14.53 -15.11 1.31
C LYS A 78 13.04 -15.31 1.00
N LEU A 79 12.54 -16.50 1.29
CA LEU A 79 11.11 -16.77 1.26
C LEU A 79 10.46 -16.29 2.56
N LEU A 80 9.28 -15.72 2.44
CA LEU A 80 8.44 -15.41 3.58
C LEU A 80 7.67 -16.67 3.97
N ARG A 81 7.66 -16.98 5.27
CA ARG A 81 6.96 -18.11 5.86
C ARG A 81 5.95 -17.56 6.85
N PHE A 82 4.69 -18.00 6.75
CA PHE A 82 3.62 -17.59 7.63
C PHE A 82 2.86 -18.81 8.12
N PRO A 83 2.62 -18.95 9.43
CA PRO A 83 1.66 -19.92 9.93
C PRO A 83 0.26 -19.51 9.45
N ILE A 84 -0.47 -20.46 8.86
CA ILE A 84 -1.85 -20.23 8.46
C ILE A 84 -2.74 -20.66 9.65
N PRO A 85 -3.54 -19.76 10.24
CA PRO A 85 -4.37 -20.08 11.40
C PRO A 85 -5.62 -20.86 10.95
N SER A 86 -5.44 -22.15 10.68
CA SER A 86 -6.50 -23.08 10.25
C SER A 86 -7.70 -23.08 11.21
N ASP A 87 -7.44 -22.93 12.50
CA ASP A 87 -8.46 -23.00 13.56
C ASP A 87 -9.38 -21.77 13.55
N ILE A 88 -8.86 -20.61 13.14
CA ILE A 88 -9.66 -19.37 13.01
C ILE A 88 -10.47 -19.44 11.72
N ILE A 89 -9.84 -19.84 10.62
CA ILE A 89 -10.46 -19.94 9.29
C ILE A 89 -11.63 -20.95 9.32
N SER A 90 -11.44 -22.10 9.95
CA SER A 90 -12.45 -23.17 10.05
C SER A 90 -13.68 -22.78 10.89
N LYS A 91 -13.54 -21.84 11.83
CA LYS A 91 -14.66 -21.28 12.62
C LYS A 91 -15.56 -20.34 11.81
N GLY A 92 -15.24 -20.08 10.54
CA GLY A 92 -16.02 -19.16 9.69
C GLY A 92 -15.82 -17.69 10.05
N GLN A 93 -14.85 -17.35 10.90
CA GLN A 93 -14.36 -15.99 11.04
C GLN A 93 -13.56 -15.65 9.77
N SER A 94 -14.26 -15.16 8.76
CA SER A 94 -13.85 -15.03 7.36
C SER A 94 -12.78 -13.98 7.07
N ASP A 95 -12.14 -13.42 8.09
CA ASP A 95 -11.48 -12.13 7.94
C ASP A 95 -9.95 -12.23 7.99
N TRP A 96 -9.39 -13.43 8.13
CA TRP A 96 -7.93 -13.60 8.05
C TRP A 96 -7.41 -13.36 6.63
N SER A 97 -6.43 -12.46 6.50
CA SER A 97 -5.66 -12.29 5.27
C SER A 97 -4.16 -12.28 5.56
N ILE A 98 -3.36 -12.80 4.62
CA ILE A 98 -1.89 -12.67 4.66
C ILE A 98 -1.51 -11.21 4.83
N LEU A 99 -2.23 -10.31 4.17
CA LEU A 99 -1.96 -8.88 4.26
C LEU A 99 -2.05 -8.37 5.71
N GLU A 100 -3.10 -8.71 6.46
CA GLU A 100 -3.24 -8.33 7.87
C GLU A 100 -2.23 -9.01 8.79
N HIS A 101 -1.86 -10.26 8.49
CA HIS A 101 -0.89 -11.00 9.29
C HIS A 101 0.56 -10.52 9.06
N VAL A 102 0.86 -10.04 7.86
CA VAL A 102 2.20 -9.58 7.46
C VAL A 102 2.40 -8.09 7.69
N VAL A 103 1.34 -7.31 7.48
CA VAL A 103 1.35 -5.88 7.78
C VAL A 103 1.40 -5.76 9.30
N GLY A 104 2.50 -5.23 9.82
CA GLY A 104 2.57 -4.84 11.22
C GLY A 104 1.66 -3.67 11.50
N GLN A 105 2.25 -2.53 11.85
CA GLN A 105 1.50 -1.30 11.88
C GLN A 105 1.36 -0.79 10.44
N PRO A 106 0.13 -0.71 9.87
CA PRO A 106 -0.08 -0.26 8.49
C PRO A 106 0.48 1.14 8.22
N GLY A 107 0.47 2.00 9.26
CA GLY A 107 1.08 3.33 9.21
C GLY A 107 2.58 3.30 8.94
N GLU A 108 3.33 2.39 9.56
CA GLU A 108 4.78 2.31 9.39
C GLU A 108 5.15 1.74 8.02
N ILE A 109 4.40 0.74 7.56
CA ILE A 109 4.56 0.25 6.19
C ILE A 109 4.24 1.36 5.17
N ALA A 110 3.19 2.14 5.41
CA ALA A 110 2.87 3.29 4.58
C ALA A 110 4.01 4.34 4.58
N ARG A 111 4.63 4.62 5.74
CA ARG A 111 5.81 5.49 5.82
C ARG A 111 6.97 4.93 4.98
N CYS A 112 7.35 3.67 5.19
CA CYS A 112 8.43 3.03 4.45
C CYS A 112 8.16 3.02 2.95
N ILE A 113 6.91 2.83 2.52
CA ILE A 113 6.55 2.94 1.10
C ILE A 113 6.80 4.34 0.57
N VAL A 114 6.48 5.40 1.33
CA VAL A 114 6.72 6.78 0.89
C VAL A 114 8.20 7.12 0.89
N THR A 115 8.91 6.80 1.97
CA THR A 115 10.31 7.19 2.16
C THR A 115 11.26 6.29 1.38
N GLU A 116 11.18 4.97 1.51
CA GLU A 116 12.14 4.01 0.90
C GLU A 116 11.63 3.35 -0.38
N GLY A 117 10.30 3.22 -0.52
CA GLY A 117 9.66 2.74 -1.73
C GLY A 117 9.10 1.33 -1.60
N ILE A 118 8.37 0.91 -2.64
CA ILE A 118 7.65 -0.37 -2.65
C ILE A 118 8.61 -1.58 -2.69
N GLN A 119 9.86 -1.38 -3.14
CA GLN A 119 10.89 -2.43 -3.19
C GLN A 119 11.71 -2.52 -1.90
N ALA A 120 11.41 -1.71 -0.88
CA ALA A 120 12.09 -1.79 0.39
C ALA A 120 11.84 -3.16 1.06
N ASN A 121 12.89 -3.75 1.65
CA ASN A 121 12.80 -5.08 2.29
C ASN A 121 11.80 -5.13 3.44
N ALA A 122 11.48 -3.98 4.05
CA ALA A 122 10.49 -3.84 5.11
C ALA A 122 9.04 -4.00 4.59
N VAL A 123 8.80 -3.79 3.29
CA VAL A 123 7.47 -3.86 2.67
C VAL A 123 7.21 -5.30 2.24
N GLN A 124 6.73 -6.13 3.16
CA GLN A 124 6.40 -7.54 2.92
C GLN A 124 4.95 -7.74 2.47
N VAL A 125 4.42 -6.78 1.70
CA VAL A 125 2.99 -6.69 1.42
C VAL A 125 2.67 -7.39 0.09
N PRO A 126 1.65 -8.27 0.02
CA PRO A 126 1.15 -8.78 -1.25
C PRO A 126 0.80 -7.62 -2.19
N LEU A 127 1.41 -7.60 -3.38
CA LEU A 127 1.22 -6.52 -4.35
C LEU A 127 0.99 -7.06 -5.76
N ALA A 128 0.16 -6.36 -6.54
CA ALA A 128 0.07 -6.53 -7.97
C ALA A 128 0.45 -5.23 -8.69
N ARG A 129 1.14 -5.36 -9.81
CA ARG A 129 1.56 -4.22 -10.62
C ARG A 129 1.08 -4.38 -12.05
N PHE A 130 0.35 -3.37 -12.53
CA PHE A 130 -0.09 -3.23 -13.92
C PHE A 130 0.50 -1.95 -14.48
N ASN A 131 1.61 -2.06 -15.21
CA ASN A 131 2.40 -0.90 -15.66
C ASN A 131 2.81 0.00 -14.48
N ARG A 132 2.22 1.19 -14.34
CA ARG A 132 2.45 2.11 -13.20
C ARG A 132 1.41 2.00 -12.09
N LEU A 133 0.33 1.24 -12.27
CA LEU A 133 -0.65 0.99 -11.22
C LEU A 133 -0.11 -0.09 -10.28
N VAL A 134 -0.08 0.20 -8.98
CA VAL A 134 0.25 -0.78 -7.95
C VAL A 134 -0.94 -0.93 -7.01
N LEU A 135 -1.33 -2.18 -6.73
CA LEU A 135 -2.47 -2.56 -5.91
C LEU A 135 -2.01 -3.46 -4.77
N PHE A 136 -2.66 -3.34 -3.60
CA PHE A 136 -2.33 -4.08 -2.38
C PHE A 136 -3.54 -4.81 -1.80
N ASP A 137 -4.75 -4.28 -2.01
CA ASP A 137 -5.98 -4.93 -1.57
C ASP A 137 -6.24 -6.21 -2.37
N ARG A 138 -6.54 -7.31 -1.68
CA ARG A 138 -6.77 -8.61 -2.31
C ARG A 138 -7.92 -8.57 -3.32
N ARG A 139 -9.04 -7.96 -2.98
CA ARG A 139 -10.24 -7.91 -3.83
C ARG A 139 -9.96 -7.08 -5.08
N GLU A 140 -9.30 -5.93 -4.92
CA GLU A 140 -8.87 -5.12 -6.07
C GLU A 140 -7.88 -5.91 -6.95
N ILE A 141 -6.89 -6.59 -6.37
CA ILE A 141 -5.91 -7.39 -7.11
C ILE A 141 -6.58 -8.47 -7.96
N GLU A 142 -7.54 -9.21 -7.40
CA GLU A 142 -8.28 -10.26 -8.11
C GLU A 142 -9.09 -9.68 -9.28
N LEU A 143 -9.89 -8.64 -9.03
CA LEU A 143 -10.69 -7.96 -10.07
C LEU A 143 -9.83 -7.40 -11.22
N PHE A 144 -8.70 -6.78 -10.90
CA PHE A 144 -7.80 -6.24 -11.92
C PHE A 144 -7.02 -7.33 -12.67
N ARG A 145 -6.73 -8.48 -12.05
CA ARG A 145 -6.17 -9.65 -12.74
C ARG A 145 -7.15 -10.22 -13.76
N ASP A 146 -8.41 -10.37 -13.36
CA ASP A 146 -9.47 -10.85 -14.25
C ASP A 146 -9.64 -9.91 -15.45
N LEU A 147 -9.71 -8.60 -15.18
CA LEU A 147 -9.76 -7.58 -16.22
C LEU A 147 -8.56 -7.67 -17.18
N SER A 148 -7.33 -7.80 -16.64
CA SER A 148 -6.12 -7.91 -17.46
C SER A 148 -6.12 -9.19 -18.32
N ASN A 149 -6.64 -10.29 -17.79
CA ASN A 149 -6.79 -11.54 -18.53
C ASN A 149 -7.79 -11.40 -19.67
N SER A 150 -8.97 -10.82 -19.41
CA SER A 150 -9.98 -10.54 -20.44
C SER A 150 -9.43 -9.64 -21.54
N LEU A 151 -8.67 -8.59 -21.20
CA LEU A 151 -8.03 -7.71 -22.18
C LEU A 151 -6.97 -8.45 -23.01
N THR A 152 -6.16 -9.29 -22.36
CA THR A 152 -5.13 -10.08 -23.05
C THR A 152 -5.75 -11.05 -24.04
N GLN A 153 -6.83 -11.73 -23.66
CA GLN A 153 -7.60 -12.62 -24.55
C GLN A 153 -8.24 -11.84 -25.70
N TYR A 154 -8.85 -10.69 -25.40
CA TYR A 154 -9.45 -9.82 -26.41
C TYR A 154 -8.40 -9.39 -27.45
N PHE A 155 -7.20 -8.99 -27.02
CA PHE A 155 -6.10 -8.64 -27.92
C PHE A 155 -5.52 -9.85 -28.67
N ALA A 156 -5.52 -11.05 -28.11
CA ALA A 156 -4.97 -12.22 -28.77
C ALA A 156 -5.78 -12.67 -30.00
N ALA A 157 -7.10 -12.46 -29.98
CA ALA A 157 -8.00 -12.86 -31.06
C ALA A 157 -8.32 -11.72 -32.04
N SER A 158 -8.72 -12.08 -33.27
CA SER A 158 -9.27 -11.14 -34.26
C SER A 158 -10.68 -10.72 -33.87
N GLN A 159 -10.81 -9.56 -33.23
CA GLN A 159 -12.09 -9.06 -32.71
C GLN A 159 -12.86 -8.27 -33.75
N ARG A 160 -14.19 -8.45 -33.79
CA ARG A 160 -15.11 -7.69 -34.64
C ARG A 160 -16.02 -6.74 -33.86
N ARG A 161 -16.09 -6.89 -32.54
CA ARG A 161 -16.99 -6.12 -31.67
C ARG A 161 -16.19 -5.44 -30.57
N PRO A 162 -16.65 -4.28 -30.08
CA PRO A 162 -16.00 -3.61 -28.97
C PRO A 162 -16.19 -4.35 -27.65
N LEU A 163 -15.20 -4.24 -26.77
CA LEU A 163 -15.28 -4.71 -25.39
C LEU A 163 -15.70 -3.54 -24.48
N HIS A 164 -16.72 -3.76 -23.65
CA HIS A 164 -17.24 -2.75 -22.73
C HIS A 164 -16.89 -3.13 -21.29
N ILE A 165 -16.14 -2.28 -20.60
CA ILE A 165 -15.72 -2.48 -19.21
C ILE A 165 -16.19 -1.31 -18.37
N ALA A 166 -16.83 -1.57 -17.24
CA ALA A 166 -17.20 -0.52 -16.28
C ALA A 166 -16.17 -0.44 -15.13
N ILE A 167 -15.84 0.77 -14.71
CA ILE A 167 -15.02 1.00 -13.51
C ILE A 167 -15.81 1.89 -12.55
N PHE A 168 -16.01 1.38 -11.35
CA PHE A 168 -16.74 2.03 -10.27
C PHE A 168 -15.79 2.56 -9.20
N GLY A 169 -16.24 3.53 -8.41
CA GLY A 169 -15.46 4.08 -7.32
C GLY A 169 -15.76 5.56 -7.05
N PRO A 170 -15.40 6.07 -5.87
CA PRO A 170 -15.65 7.45 -5.49
C PRO A 170 -14.94 8.47 -6.41
N PRO A 171 -15.39 9.73 -6.45
CA PRO A 171 -14.72 10.78 -7.21
C PRO A 171 -13.26 10.91 -6.76
N GLY A 172 -12.35 10.99 -7.73
CA GLY A 172 -10.91 11.08 -7.45
C GLY A 172 -10.24 9.79 -6.99
N SER A 173 -10.88 8.62 -7.08
CA SER A 173 -10.26 7.32 -6.71
C SER A 173 -9.16 6.83 -7.67
N GLY A 174 -9.09 7.38 -8.89
CA GLY A 174 -8.07 7.00 -9.89
C GLY A 174 -8.58 6.14 -11.06
N LYS A 175 -9.89 6.04 -11.27
CA LYS A 175 -10.53 5.17 -12.29
C LYS A 175 -9.89 5.24 -13.68
N SER A 176 -9.79 6.45 -14.26
CA SER A 176 -9.23 6.65 -15.60
C SER A 176 -7.74 6.29 -15.67
N PHE A 177 -7.00 6.54 -14.60
CA PHE A 177 -5.60 6.14 -14.50
C PHE A 177 -5.51 4.61 -14.51
N ALA A 178 -6.26 3.91 -13.66
CA ALA A 178 -6.23 2.45 -13.61
C ALA A 178 -6.65 1.78 -14.91
N ALA A 179 -7.74 2.24 -15.55
CA ALA A 179 -8.13 1.79 -16.88
C ALA A 179 -6.96 1.88 -17.87
N THR A 180 -6.32 3.04 -17.90
CA THR A 180 -5.20 3.32 -18.82
C THR A 180 -4.00 2.42 -18.51
N GLN A 181 -3.64 2.26 -17.24
CA GLN A 181 -2.47 1.47 -16.85
C GLN A 181 -2.66 -0.02 -17.14
N VAL A 182 -3.84 -0.56 -16.87
CA VAL A 182 -4.17 -1.97 -17.09
C VAL A 182 -4.27 -2.26 -18.59
N ALA A 183 -4.91 -1.38 -19.36
CA ALA A 183 -4.96 -1.49 -20.82
C ALA A 183 -3.55 -1.45 -21.44
N LYS A 184 -2.70 -0.52 -20.98
CA LYS A 184 -1.29 -0.44 -21.41
C LYS A 184 -0.52 -1.71 -21.06
N ALA A 185 -0.69 -2.23 -19.84
CA ALA A 185 -0.06 -3.48 -19.41
C ALA A 185 -0.48 -4.68 -20.28
N ALA A 186 -1.77 -4.81 -20.57
CA ALA A 186 -2.31 -5.89 -21.40
C ALA A 186 -1.94 -5.76 -22.89
N SER A 187 -1.70 -4.55 -23.39
CA SER A 187 -1.40 -4.30 -24.80
C SER A 187 -0.04 -4.83 -25.29
N LYS A 188 0.88 -5.20 -24.38
CA LYS A 188 2.23 -5.73 -24.68
C LYS A 188 2.98 -4.94 -25.78
N GLY A 189 2.87 -3.62 -25.79
CA GLY A 189 3.58 -2.75 -26.74
C GLY A 189 2.87 -2.53 -28.09
N ARG A 190 1.65 -3.04 -28.28
CA ARG A 190 0.81 -2.69 -29.43
C ARG A 190 0.50 -1.19 -29.42
N LYS A 191 0.43 -0.57 -30.61
CA LYS A 191 -0.01 0.82 -30.76
C LYS A 191 -1.50 0.94 -30.43
N VAL A 192 -1.82 1.19 -29.16
CA VAL A 192 -3.18 1.49 -28.70
C VAL A 192 -3.38 3.00 -28.70
N ARG A 193 -4.39 3.49 -29.42
CA ARG A 193 -4.81 4.90 -29.32
C ARG A 193 -5.74 5.04 -28.12
N HIS A 194 -5.36 5.92 -27.20
CA HIS A 194 -6.18 6.25 -26.04
C HIS A 194 -7.04 7.48 -26.36
N LEU A 195 -8.35 7.35 -26.25
CA LEU A 195 -9.30 8.45 -26.41
C LEU A 195 -10.01 8.65 -25.07
N SER A 196 -9.94 9.87 -24.54
CA SER A 196 -10.62 10.25 -23.31
C SER A 196 -11.79 11.17 -23.63
N PHE A 197 -12.96 10.85 -23.10
CA PHE A 197 -14.18 11.61 -23.31
C PHE A 197 -14.78 11.99 -21.96
N ASP A 198 -15.10 13.27 -21.78
CA ASP A 198 -15.92 13.72 -20.66
C ASP A 198 -17.38 13.83 -21.12
N LEU A 199 -18.19 12.84 -20.75
CA LEU A 199 -19.60 12.78 -21.11
C LEU A 199 -20.43 13.94 -20.51
N ARG A 200 -19.89 14.72 -19.57
CA ARG A 200 -20.60 15.86 -18.95
C ARG A 200 -20.61 17.12 -19.83
N ARG A 201 -19.68 17.25 -20.77
CA ARG A 201 -19.49 18.46 -21.60
C ARG A 201 -19.95 18.27 -23.05
N GLY A 202 -20.91 17.37 -23.29
CA GLY A 202 -21.21 16.77 -24.59
C GLY A 202 -21.26 17.71 -25.80
N ASN A 203 -20.71 17.24 -26.93
CA ASN A 203 -21.50 16.72 -28.04
C ASN A 203 -20.65 15.81 -28.92
N PHE A 204 -21.17 14.63 -29.25
CA PHE A 204 -20.60 13.76 -30.28
C PHE A 204 -21.27 14.14 -31.60
N TYR A 205 -20.53 14.80 -32.49
CA TYR A 205 -20.94 14.91 -33.88
C TYR A 205 -20.21 13.79 -34.63
N VAL A 206 -20.95 12.72 -34.96
CA VAL A 206 -20.52 11.84 -36.04
C VAL A 206 -20.72 12.66 -37.30
N ASP A 207 -19.61 13.00 -37.96
CA ASP A 207 -19.64 13.80 -39.18
C ASP A 207 -20.44 13.02 -40.25
N GLY A 208 -21.61 13.55 -40.61
CA GLY A 208 -22.60 12.90 -41.47
C GLY A 208 -23.49 11.88 -40.77
N SER A 209 -24.77 11.89 -41.13
CA SER A 209 -25.88 11.01 -40.68
C SER A 209 -25.71 9.51 -40.96
N VAL A 210 -24.47 9.02 -41.14
CA VAL A 210 -24.13 7.63 -41.44
C VAL A 210 -23.48 7.00 -40.20
N ALA A 211 -24.24 6.12 -39.52
CA ALA A 211 -23.70 5.30 -38.44
C ALA A 211 -22.60 4.38 -38.98
N ARG A 212 -21.34 4.63 -38.61
CA ARG A 212 -20.22 3.72 -38.92
C ARG A 212 -20.05 2.72 -37.78
N PRO A 213 -19.93 1.41 -38.06
CA PRO A 213 -19.65 0.42 -37.02
C PRO A 213 -18.29 0.71 -36.40
N ILE A 214 -18.26 0.84 -35.07
CA ILE A 214 -17.01 0.93 -34.32
C ILE A 214 -16.32 -0.43 -34.45
N GLY A 215 -15.12 -0.43 -35.03
CA GLY A 215 -14.29 -1.63 -35.15
C GLY A 215 -13.81 -2.16 -33.79
N PRO A 216 -12.80 -3.03 -33.75
CA PRO A 216 -12.24 -3.54 -32.51
C PRO A 216 -11.75 -2.39 -31.61
N ALA A 217 -12.39 -2.23 -30.46
CA ALA A 217 -12.13 -1.15 -29.50
C ALA A 217 -12.45 -1.62 -28.07
N VAL A 218 -11.80 -1.01 -27.08
CA VAL A 218 -12.09 -1.25 -25.66
C VAL A 218 -12.61 0.05 -25.06
N PHE A 219 -13.82 0.00 -24.52
CA PHE A 219 -14.45 1.13 -23.83
C PHE A 219 -14.40 0.93 -22.32
N PHE A 220 -13.80 1.89 -21.63
CA PHE A 220 -13.87 2.00 -20.18
C PHE A 220 -14.91 3.05 -19.78
N PHE A 221 -15.91 2.64 -19.02
CA PHE A 221 -16.95 3.50 -18.51
C PHE A 221 -16.70 3.79 -17.03
N GLY A 222 -16.28 5.02 -16.72
CA GLY A 222 -16.14 5.48 -15.34
C GLY A 222 -17.47 6.01 -14.83
N ALA A 223 -18.10 5.32 -13.88
CA ALA A 223 -19.29 5.85 -13.23
C ALA A 223 -18.90 6.87 -12.16
N THR A 224 -19.54 8.05 -12.17
CA THR A 224 -19.39 9.07 -11.13
C THR A 224 -20.69 9.16 -10.33
N GLY A 225 -20.61 8.90 -9.02
CA GLY A 225 -21.79 8.84 -8.13
C GLY A 225 -22.12 7.43 -7.64
N PHE A 226 -21.47 6.39 -8.16
CA PHE A 226 -21.60 5.01 -7.72
C PHE A 226 -20.24 4.49 -7.28
N ASN A 227 -20.13 4.17 -5.99
CA ASN A 227 -18.86 3.70 -5.41
C ASN A 227 -18.63 2.21 -5.68
N THR A 228 -19.70 1.42 -5.86
CA THR A 228 -19.63 -0.01 -6.15
C THR A 228 -20.72 -0.43 -7.14
N LYS A 229 -20.55 -1.59 -7.78
CA LYS A 229 -21.57 -2.20 -8.66
C LYS A 229 -22.90 -2.45 -7.94
N GLU A 230 -22.88 -2.87 -6.69
CA GLU A 230 -24.08 -3.24 -5.92
C GLU A 230 -25.04 -2.05 -5.84
N LYS A 231 -24.50 -0.86 -5.55
CA LYS A 231 -25.27 0.39 -5.50
C LYS A 231 -25.88 0.80 -6.84
N LEU A 232 -25.36 0.29 -7.96
CA LEU A 232 -25.90 0.55 -9.29
C LEU A 232 -27.04 -0.41 -9.65
N LYS A 233 -27.03 -1.65 -9.15
CA LYS A 233 -28.08 -2.65 -9.42
C LYS A 233 -29.46 -2.21 -8.93
N GLU A 234 -29.51 -1.37 -7.91
CA GLU A 234 -30.75 -0.86 -7.29
C GLU A 234 -31.42 0.27 -8.09
N ARG A 235 -30.93 0.60 -9.29
CA ARG A 235 -31.34 1.80 -10.05
C ARG A 235 -31.60 1.55 -11.54
N PRO A 236 -32.22 2.50 -12.28
CA PRO A 236 -32.66 2.34 -13.68
C PRO A 236 -31.55 2.08 -14.71
N MET A 237 -30.28 2.02 -14.30
CA MET A 237 -29.14 1.70 -15.16
C MET A 237 -28.81 0.19 -15.21
N SER A 238 -29.69 -0.67 -14.69
CA SER A 238 -29.55 -2.13 -14.76
C SER A 238 -29.35 -2.63 -16.20
N ASP A 239 -30.04 -2.03 -17.17
CA ASP A 239 -29.93 -2.41 -18.59
C ASP A 239 -28.54 -2.16 -19.17
N PHE A 240 -27.84 -1.14 -18.66
CA PHE A 240 -26.45 -0.88 -19.01
C PHE A 240 -25.53 -1.99 -18.48
N LEU A 241 -25.77 -2.47 -17.25
CA LEU A 241 -25.00 -3.57 -16.68
C LEU A 241 -25.10 -4.86 -17.50
N GLY A 242 -26.24 -5.12 -18.14
CA GLY A 242 -26.40 -6.25 -19.06
C GLY A 242 -25.58 -6.15 -20.35
N ARG A 243 -25.08 -4.96 -20.70
CA ARG A 243 -24.26 -4.70 -21.91
C ARG A 243 -22.77 -4.59 -21.61
N VAL A 244 -22.40 -4.55 -20.34
CA VAL A 244 -21.01 -4.50 -19.88
C VAL A 244 -20.46 -5.92 -19.83
N HIS A 245 -19.28 -6.13 -20.41
CA HIS A 245 -18.61 -7.43 -20.46
C HIS A 245 -17.79 -7.73 -19.20
N GLY A 246 -17.47 -6.71 -18.41
CA GLY A 246 -16.74 -6.84 -17.15
C GLY A 246 -16.75 -5.56 -16.34
N PHE A 247 -16.55 -5.66 -15.02
CA PHE A 247 -16.52 -4.50 -14.14
C PHE A 247 -15.42 -4.62 -13.10
N VAL A 248 -14.96 -3.48 -12.59
CA VAL A 248 -14.00 -3.40 -11.49
C VAL A 248 -14.40 -2.27 -10.55
N ASP A 249 -14.38 -2.53 -9.25
CA ASP A 249 -14.55 -1.52 -8.22
C ASP A 249 -13.17 -1.00 -7.78
N MET A 250 -13.07 0.31 -7.54
CA MET A 250 -11.85 0.97 -7.10
C MET A 250 -12.11 1.83 -5.87
N VAL A 251 -11.39 1.53 -4.79
CA VAL A 251 -11.60 2.11 -3.47
C VAL A 251 -11.04 3.54 -3.39
N GLY A 252 -9.81 3.74 -3.87
CA GLY A 252 -9.09 5.01 -3.79
C GLY A 252 -8.33 5.22 -2.47
N PRO A 253 -7.84 6.46 -2.21
CA PRO A 253 -6.89 6.75 -1.12
C PRO A 253 -7.56 7.11 0.22
N ASN A 254 -8.88 7.27 0.24
CA ASN A 254 -9.62 7.57 1.46
C ASN A 254 -9.94 6.29 2.22
N GLN A 255 -10.12 6.43 3.53
CA GLN A 255 -10.57 5.33 4.37
C GLN A 255 -12.04 5.00 4.05
N VAL A 256 -12.34 3.72 3.85
CA VAL A 256 -13.71 3.21 3.73
C VAL A 256 -14.19 2.63 5.05
N LYS A 257 -15.43 2.93 5.41
CA LYS A 257 -16.09 2.35 6.58
C LYS A 257 -17.00 1.22 6.11
N ASP A 258 -16.45 0.03 5.92
CA ASP A 258 -17.21 -1.18 5.57
C ASP A 258 -17.41 -2.05 6.82
N GLY A 259 -18.56 -1.90 7.48
CA GLY A 259 -19.01 -2.79 8.55
C GLY A 259 -18.07 -2.89 9.77
N HIS A 260 -17.80 -4.11 10.23
CA HIS A 260 -17.23 -4.44 11.54
C HIS A 260 -15.76 -4.02 11.76
N ARG A 261 -14.99 -3.66 10.72
CA ARG A 261 -13.59 -3.23 10.86
C ARG A 261 -13.31 -1.99 10.02
N SER A 262 -12.52 -1.07 10.57
CA SER A 262 -12.03 0.09 9.81
C SER A 262 -11.04 -0.37 8.74
N ASP A 263 -11.18 0.13 7.51
CA ASP A 263 -10.18 -0.01 6.45
C ASP A 263 -8.86 0.59 6.93
N GLU A 264 -7.92 -0.25 7.36
CA GLU A 264 -6.58 0.17 7.80
C GLU A 264 -5.60 0.27 6.61
N LEU A 265 -5.90 -0.45 5.52
CA LEU A 265 -5.06 -0.56 4.33
C LEU A 265 -5.09 0.69 3.45
N TYR A 266 -6.03 1.61 3.69
CA TYR A 266 -6.03 2.92 3.02
C TYR A 266 -4.71 3.66 3.18
N LEU A 267 -4.00 3.50 4.31
CA LEU A 267 -2.68 4.09 4.54
C LEU A 267 -1.67 3.58 3.51
N VAL A 268 -1.66 2.27 3.28
CA VAL A 268 -0.77 1.60 2.31
C VAL A 268 -1.14 2.00 0.88
N ARG A 269 -2.44 1.96 0.51
CA ARG A 269 -2.90 2.39 -0.82
C ARG A 269 -2.54 3.86 -1.08
N ARG A 270 -2.69 4.71 -0.07
CA ARG A 270 -2.38 6.13 -0.14
C ARG A 270 -0.89 6.41 -0.25
N ALA A 271 -0.05 5.68 0.48
CA ALA A 271 1.40 5.83 0.44
C ALA A 271 1.96 5.67 -0.98
N VAL A 272 1.40 4.73 -1.73
CA VAL A 272 1.79 4.45 -3.12
C VAL A 272 1.47 5.63 -4.03
N VAL A 273 0.25 6.16 -3.89
CA VAL A 273 -0.18 7.36 -4.63
C VAL A 273 0.70 8.55 -4.23
N LEU A 274 0.91 8.74 -2.93
CA LEU A 274 1.70 9.85 -2.39
C LEU A 274 3.14 9.80 -2.91
N ARG A 275 3.80 8.65 -2.85
CA ARG A 275 5.15 8.48 -3.41
C ARG A 275 5.19 8.82 -4.89
N THR A 276 4.25 8.29 -5.67
CA THR A 276 4.17 8.58 -7.11
C THR A 276 4.04 10.08 -7.37
N LEU A 277 3.19 10.76 -6.60
CA LEU A 277 2.98 12.21 -6.74
C LEU A 277 4.21 13.03 -6.33
N LEU A 278 4.97 12.58 -5.32
CA LEU A 278 6.22 13.23 -4.89
C LEU A 278 7.33 13.03 -5.93
N GLU A 279 7.51 11.80 -6.42
CA GLU A 279 8.47 11.47 -7.48
C GLU A 279 8.17 12.24 -8.78
N GLU A 280 6.89 12.42 -9.13
CA GLU A 280 6.48 13.23 -10.29
C GLU A 280 6.65 14.74 -10.06
N ARG A 281 6.67 15.21 -8.81
CA ARG A 281 6.65 16.64 -8.48
C ARG A 281 8.03 17.27 -8.48
N GLU A 282 9.03 16.58 -7.91
CA GLU A 282 10.38 17.11 -7.74
C GLU A 282 11.40 15.97 -7.61
N GLU A 283 12.25 15.79 -8.62
CA GLU A 283 13.25 14.72 -8.62
C GLU A 283 14.32 14.91 -7.53
N THR A 284 14.64 16.16 -7.14
CA THR A 284 15.67 16.46 -6.14
C THR A 284 15.29 16.08 -4.71
N LEU A 285 14.02 15.77 -4.44
CA LEU A 285 13.58 15.23 -3.15
C LEU A 285 14.10 13.80 -2.90
N LYS A 286 14.55 13.13 -3.97
CA LYS A 286 15.06 11.77 -3.92
C LYS A 286 16.57 11.77 -3.74
N SER A 287 17.04 11.20 -2.62
CA SER A 287 18.45 10.91 -2.36
C SER A 287 18.67 9.39 -2.47
N GLY A 288 19.13 8.91 -3.63
CA GLY A 288 19.20 7.47 -3.89
C GLY A 288 17.80 6.88 -4.08
N GLU A 289 17.35 5.96 -3.23
CA GLU A 289 15.96 5.47 -3.22
C GLU A 289 15.08 6.15 -2.15
N THR A 290 15.66 7.04 -1.33
CA THR A 290 14.96 7.64 -0.19
C THR A 290 14.39 9.00 -0.54
N ILE A 291 13.14 9.24 -0.13
CA ILE A 291 12.50 10.56 -0.16
C ILE A 291 12.62 11.17 1.23
N GLN A 292 13.19 12.37 1.29
CA GLN A 292 13.37 13.10 2.54
C GLN A 292 12.14 13.98 2.80
N ILE A 293 11.39 13.67 3.85
CA ILE A 293 10.15 14.37 4.23
C ILE A 293 10.06 14.47 5.75
N ASP A 294 9.60 15.62 6.24
CA ASP A 294 9.38 15.84 7.66
C ASP A 294 8.28 14.91 8.19
N ASP A 295 8.50 14.35 9.38
CA ASP A 295 7.60 13.35 9.97
C ASP A 295 6.18 13.86 10.18
N SER A 296 6.04 15.14 10.53
CA SER A 296 4.74 15.78 10.75
C SER A 296 3.99 15.99 9.43
N VAL A 297 4.72 16.34 8.37
CA VAL A 297 4.16 16.49 7.02
C VAL A 297 3.71 15.13 6.49
N LEU A 298 4.55 14.10 6.66
CA LEU A 298 4.23 12.74 6.28
C LEU A 298 3.01 12.20 7.05
N ASN A 299 2.94 12.45 8.36
CA ASN A 299 1.79 12.10 9.19
C ASN A 299 0.50 12.73 8.65
N GLY A 300 0.49 14.06 8.41
CA GLY A 300 -0.68 14.75 7.89
C GLY A 300 -1.15 14.19 6.55
N LEU A 301 -0.21 13.94 5.63
CA LEU A 301 -0.50 13.38 4.31
C LEU A 301 -1.01 11.93 4.37
N LEU A 302 -0.46 11.10 5.26
CA LEU A 302 -0.80 9.68 5.34
C LEU A 302 -2.01 9.39 6.23
N LEU A 303 -2.14 10.02 7.39
CA LEU A 303 -3.10 9.61 8.42
C LEU A 303 -4.46 10.30 8.29
N THR A 304 -4.58 11.43 7.59
CA THR A 304 -5.85 12.16 7.46
C THR A 304 -6.94 11.31 6.78
N PRO A 305 -8.02 10.87 7.44
CA PRO A 305 -8.90 9.82 6.90
C PRO A 305 -9.53 10.14 5.54
N GLN A 306 -9.88 11.40 5.29
CA GLN A 306 -10.61 11.84 4.10
C GLN A 306 -9.96 13.01 3.37
N TYR A 307 -9.80 12.85 2.06
CA TYR A 307 -9.56 13.92 1.10
C TYR A 307 -10.83 14.19 0.30
N HIS A 308 -11.28 15.45 0.21
CA HIS A 308 -12.56 15.81 -0.40
C HIS A 308 -12.75 15.27 -1.83
N GLN A 309 -11.68 15.19 -2.62
CA GLN A 309 -11.66 14.66 -3.99
C GLN A 309 -10.58 13.59 -4.17
N GLY A 310 -10.30 12.80 -3.14
CA GLY A 310 -9.34 11.69 -3.19
C GLY A 310 -7.97 12.10 -3.73
N ILE A 311 -7.49 11.41 -4.76
CA ILE A 311 -6.16 11.64 -5.37
C ILE A 311 -6.00 13.08 -5.89
N HIS A 312 -7.09 13.73 -6.32
CA HIS A 312 -7.01 15.08 -6.89
C HIS A 312 -6.70 16.13 -5.81
N SER A 313 -7.28 15.96 -4.63
CA SER A 313 -6.95 16.75 -3.44
C SER A 313 -5.50 16.55 -3.02
N MET A 314 -5.02 15.30 -2.94
CA MET A 314 -3.61 15.01 -2.65
C MET A 314 -2.66 15.67 -3.65
N LYS A 315 -2.94 15.50 -4.95
CA LYS A 315 -2.15 16.10 -6.02
C LYS A 315 -2.14 17.62 -5.93
N SER A 316 -3.27 18.24 -5.58
CA SER A 316 -3.36 19.70 -5.45
C SER A 316 -2.48 20.21 -4.32
N ILE A 317 -2.54 19.59 -3.13
CA ILE A 317 -1.68 19.96 -1.98
C ILE A 317 -0.19 19.87 -2.37
N ILE A 318 0.23 18.77 -2.99
CA ILE A 318 1.63 18.56 -3.40
C ILE A 318 2.04 19.57 -4.49
N SER A 319 1.18 19.81 -5.48
CA SER A 319 1.47 20.77 -6.55
C SER A 319 1.62 22.20 -6.04
N MET A 320 0.81 22.60 -5.06
CA MET A 320 0.84 23.92 -4.44
C MET A 320 1.97 24.08 -3.41
N SER A 321 2.62 22.98 -3.02
CA SER A 321 3.76 23.01 -2.10
C SER A 321 5.00 23.60 -2.79
N ARG A 322 5.80 24.34 -2.01
CA ARG A 322 7.01 25.05 -2.45
C ARG A 322 8.23 24.12 -2.47
N LEU A 323 8.21 23.15 -3.38
CA LEU A 323 9.19 22.06 -3.45
C LEU A 323 10.31 22.26 -4.48
N ASN A 324 10.22 23.27 -5.35
CA ASN A 324 11.18 23.48 -6.43
C ASN A 324 12.63 23.53 -5.91
N ASN A 325 13.50 22.67 -6.42
CA ASN A 325 14.91 22.52 -6.03
C ASN A 325 15.14 22.21 -4.54
N ARG A 326 14.12 21.71 -3.82
CA ARG A 326 14.29 21.26 -2.44
C ARG A 326 14.76 19.82 -2.39
N THR A 327 15.60 19.52 -1.40
CA THR A 327 16.04 18.16 -1.08
C THR A 327 15.25 17.55 0.07
N HIS A 328 14.45 18.34 0.79
CA HIS A 328 13.65 17.90 1.93
C HIS A 328 12.27 18.58 1.94
N PHE A 329 11.21 17.79 2.14
CA PHE A 329 9.84 18.30 2.26
C PHE A 329 9.52 18.66 3.71
N GLU A 330 9.85 19.90 4.07
CA GLU A 330 9.58 20.50 5.38
C GLU A 330 8.16 21.07 5.52
N ARG A 331 7.72 21.26 6.76
CA ARG A 331 6.44 21.90 7.08
C ARG A 331 6.30 23.31 6.47
N ALA A 332 7.38 24.08 6.37
CA ALA A 332 7.39 25.42 5.77
C ALA A 332 7.13 25.42 4.26
N ALA A 333 7.28 24.28 3.58
CA ALA A 333 7.01 24.13 2.16
C ALA A 333 5.52 23.86 1.86
N LEU A 334 4.70 23.55 2.87
CA LEU A 334 3.27 23.30 2.68
C LEU A 334 2.51 24.53 2.20
N PRO A 335 1.34 24.35 1.55
CA PRO A 335 0.46 25.46 1.19
C PRO A 335 -0.08 26.16 2.45
N THR A 336 -0.66 27.34 2.25
CA THR A 336 -1.29 28.09 3.35
C THR A 336 -2.50 27.33 3.93
N LYS A 337 -2.85 27.62 5.19
CA LYS A 337 -4.04 27.06 5.87
C LYS A 337 -5.30 27.16 5.01
N SER A 338 -5.53 28.31 4.38
CA SER A 338 -6.71 28.55 3.53
C SER A 338 -6.73 27.65 2.29
N GLN A 339 -5.56 27.34 1.71
CA GLN A 339 -5.45 26.42 0.58
C GLN A 339 -5.67 24.98 1.00
N ILE A 340 -5.06 24.54 2.11
CA ILE A 340 -5.20 23.16 2.61
C ILE A 340 -6.67 22.84 2.94
N LYS A 341 -7.39 23.80 3.55
CA LYS A 341 -8.81 23.66 3.90
C LYS A 341 -9.73 23.35 2.71
N LEU A 342 -9.32 23.66 1.47
CA LEU A 342 -10.08 23.30 0.27
C LEU A 342 -10.09 21.78 0.02
N PHE A 343 -9.09 21.06 0.52
CA PHE A 343 -8.81 19.68 0.13
C PHE A 343 -9.08 18.66 1.24
N VAL A 344 -9.02 19.08 2.50
CA VAL A 344 -9.17 18.26 3.71
C VAL A 344 -9.84 19.05 4.85
N ASP A 345 -10.34 18.37 5.87
CA ASP A 345 -10.63 19.01 7.15
C ASP A 345 -9.30 19.45 7.80
N TYR A 346 -9.10 20.76 7.93
CA TYR A 346 -7.84 21.31 8.41
C TYR A 346 -7.57 20.99 9.88
N LYS A 347 -8.60 20.89 10.72
CA LYS A 347 -8.42 20.57 12.14
C LYS A 347 -7.96 19.12 12.26
N GLU A 348 -8.69 18.21 11.64
CA GLU A 348 -8.33 16.79 11.61
C GLU A 348 -6.94 16.58 11.02
N TRP A 349 -6.60 17.26 9.91
CA TRP A 349 -5.26 17.21 9.33
C TRP A 349 -4.17 17.63 10.30
N THR A 350 -4.34 18.78 10.97
CA THR A 350 -3.32 19.34 11.86
C THR A 350 -3.11 18.45 13.07
N ASP A 351 -4.18 17.87 13.60
CA ASP A 351 -4.11 16.93 14.71
C ASP A 351 -3.34 15.67 14.31
N HIS A 352 -3.52 15.19 13.06
CA HIS A 352 -2.74 14.06 12.55
C HIS A 352 -1.27 14.41 12.29
N MET A 353 -0.92 15.67 11.98
CA MET A 353 0.50 16.06 11.85
C MET A 353 1.28 15.80 13.14
N CYS A 354 0.63 15.87 14.30
CA CYS A 354 1.26 15.60 15.59
C CYS A 354 1.59 14.11 15.82
N GLY A 355 0.97 13.18 15.08
CA GLY A 355 1.27 11.75 15.18
C GLY A 355 0.05 10.84 15.10
N LEU A 356 0.25 9.58 15.49
CA LEU A 356 -0.82 8.60 15.66
C LEU A 356 -1.67 9.01 16.85
N ARG A 357 -2.99 9.15 16.64
CA ARG A 357 -3.92 9.42 17.72
C ARG A 357 -4.05 8.19 18.62
N ILE A 358 -3.74 8.39 19.89
CA ILE A 358 -4.06 7.44 20.96
C ILE A 358 -5.53 7.65 21.30
N ASP A 359 -6.28 6.56 21.51
CA ASP A 359 -7.66 6.65 21.97
C ASP A 359 -7.75 7.50 23.24
N THR A 360 -8.79 8.33 23.37
CA THR A 360 -8.93 9.28 24.49
C THR A 360 -8.85 8.58 25.85
N SER A 361 -9.44 7.39 25.98
CA SER A 361 -9.42 6.64 27.25
C SER A 361 -8.01 6.18 27.61
N ILE A 362 -7.28 5.65 26.62
CA ILE A 362 -5.88 5.21 26.77
C ILE A 362 -4.98 6.42 27.04
N ARG A 363 -5.21 7.53 26.35
CA ARG A 363 -4.47 8.78 26.51
C ARG A 363 -4.60 9.32 27.92
N GLU A 364 -5.82 9.42 28.45
CA GLU A 364 -6.03 9.90 29.83
C GLU A 364 -5.39 8.95 30.84
N HIS A 365 -5.55 7.63 30.66
CA HIS A 365 -4.95 6.66 31.56
C HIS A 365 -3.41 6.71 31.57
N LEU A 366 -2.80 6.84 30.40
CA LEU A 366 -1.35 6.97 30.24
C LEU A 366 -0.85 8.29 30.84
N ALA A 367 -1.58 9.39 30.63
CA ALA A 367 -1.24 10.69 31.20
C ALA A 367 -1.30 10.69 32.73
N GLU A 368 -2.33 10.06 33.31
CA GLU A 368 -2.46 9.86 34.76
C GLU A 368 -1.29 9.06 35.32
N LYS A 369 -0.93 7.93 34.68
CA LYS A 369 0.22 7.11 35.10
C LYS A 369 1.54 7.86 35.00
N LEU A 370 1.76 8.63 33.94
CA LEU A 370 2.95 9.46 33.79
C LEU A 370 3.05 10.54 34.88
N HIS A 371 1.90 11.11 35.28
CA HIS A 371 1.83 12.09 36.36
C HIS A 371 2.16 11.46 37.72
N GLU A 372 1.62 10.27 38.01
CA GLU A 372 1.94 9.51 39.22
C GLU A 372 3.45 9.21 39.32
N GLU A 373 4.05 8.72 38.23
CA GLU A 373 5.49 8.42 38.15
C GLU A 373 6.35 9.67 38.30
N TYR A 374 5.93 10.80 37.72
CA TYR A 374 6.59 12.09 37.93
C TYR A 374 6.52 12.51 39.40
N GLY A 375 5.38 12.27 40.06
CA GLY A 375 5.17 12.49 41.50
C GLY A 375 6.16 11.75 42.40
N VAL A 376 6.47 10.50 42.06
CA VAL A 376 7.49 9.71 42.77
C VAL A 376 8.86 10.37 42.64
N LYS A 377 9.25 10.80 41.43
CA LYS A 377 10.55 11.44 41.19
C LYS A 377 10.71 12.78 41.90
N ILE A 378 9.70 13.65 41.86
CA ILE A 378 9.80 14.95 42.55
C ILE A 378 9.71 14.83 44.08
N SER A 379 9.29 13.68 44.60
CA SER A 379 9.32 13.40 46.03
C SER A 379 10.76 13.17 46.55
N GLU A 380 11.70 12.87 45.64
CA GLU A 380 13.13 12.77 45.94
C GLU A 380 13.73 14.14 46.35
N PRO A 381 14.76 14.15 47.22
CA PRO A 381 15.41 15.39 47.63
C PRO A 381 16.06 16.11 46.45
N GLY A 382 15.75 17.40 46.24
CA GLY A 382 16.32 18.24 45.19
C GLY A 382 15.31 18.97 44.27
N PHE A 383 14.01 18.65 44.36
CA PHE A 383 12.97 19.17 43.45
C PHE A 383 11.91 20.05 44.15
N GLU A 384 12.29 20.84 45.17
CA GLU A 384 11.33 21.60 46.00
C GLU A 384 10.51 22.65 45.23
N GLU A 385 11.10 23.28 44.20
CA GLU A 385 10.38 24.23 43.34
C GLU A 385 9.30 23.53 42.48
N GLN A 386 9.54 22.30 42.00
CA GLN A 386 8.56 21.56 41.18
C GLN A 386 7.44 20.91 42.01
N LYS A 387 7.53 20.91 43.35
CA LYS A 387 6.43 20.48 44.23
C LYS A 387 5.29 21.50 44.28
N GLN A 388 5.54 22.77 43.94
CA GLN A 388 4.49 23.80 43.91
C GLN A 388 3.50 23.52 42.78
N GLY A 389 2.26 23.20 43.14
CA GLY A 389 1.18 22.88 42.18
C GLY A 389 1.05 21.39 41.86
N PHE A 390 1.82 20.51 42.49
CA PHE A 390 1.62 19.07 42.38
C PHE A 390 0.45 18.60 43.27
N GLY A 391 -0.49 17.88 42.69
CA GLY A 391 -1.66 17.34 43.39
C GLY A 391 -2.18 16.04 42.78
N PRO A 392 -3.23 15.44 43.36
CA PRO A 392 -3.88 14.26 42.79
C PRO A 392 -4.45 14.56 41.40
N TRP A 393 -4.36 13.59 40.47
CA TRP A 393 -4.82 13.74 39.08
C TRP A 393 -6.24 14.33 38.96
N SER A 394 -7.16 13.89 39.83
CA SER A 394 -8.55 14.34 39.87
C SER A 394 -8.73 15.83 40.23
N GLN A 395 -7.77 16.43 40.93
CA GLN A 395 -7.84 17.81 41.45
C GLN A 395 -6.97 18.80 40.68
N LEU A 396 -6.21 18.34 39.69
CA LEU A 396 -5.38 19.20 38.84
C LEU A 396 -6.21 20.03 37.86
N SER A 397 -5.74 21.24 37.57
CA SER A 397 -6.29 22.05 36.49
C SER A 397 -6.01 21.39 35.13
N GLU A 398 -6.83 21.70 34.13
CA GLU A 398 -6.68 21.15 32.79
C GLU A 398 -5.34 21.54 32.15
N ASP A 399 -4.80 22.72 32.46
CA ASP A 399 -3.50 23.17 31.95
C ASP A 399 -2.36 22.23 32.40
N PHE A 400 -2.37 21.79 33.66
CA PHE A 400 -1.37 20.86 34.17
C PHE A 400 -1.58 19.43 33.64
N LYS A 401 -2.83 18.98 33.50
CA LYS A 401 -3.14 17.68 32.87
C LYS A 401 -2.69 17.65 31.42
N GLU A 402 -2.81 18.77 30.71
CA GLU A 402 -2.41 18.87 29.31
C GLU A 402 -0.91 18.64 29.10
N SER A 403 -0.07 19.05 30.05
CA SER A 403 1.36 18.72 30.03
C SER A 403 1.61 17.21 30.02
N SER A 404 0.93 16.46 30.88
CA SER A 404 1.05 14.99 30.95
C SER A 404 0.41 14.30 29.74
N ARG A 405 -0.70 14.82 29.20
CA ARG A 405 -1.32 14.34 27.95
C ARG A 405 -0.39 14.54 26.76
N ALA A 406 0.23 15.71 26.64
CA ALA A 406 1.22 15.97 25.59
C ALA A 406 2.42 15.03 25.70
N HIS A 407 2.86 14.69 26.92
CA HIS A 407 3.89 13.67 27.12
C HIS A 407 3.41 12.29 26.63
N ALA A 408 2.19 11.88 27.01
CA ALA A 408 1.60 10.62 26.54
C ALA A 408 1.52 10.55 25.01
N GLU A 409 1.11 11.64 24.35
CA GLU A 409 1.04 11.74 22.88
C GLU A 409 2.41 11.71 22.19
N SER A 410 3.49 12.07 22.89
CA SER A 410 4.86 12.00 22.34
C SER A 410 5.46 10.58 22.36
N ILE A 411 4.93 9.68 23.18
CA ILE A 411 5.47 8.32 23.39
C ILE A 411 5.53 7.50 22.08
N PRO A 412 4.47 7.42 21.24
CA PRO A 412 4.53 6.67 19.99
C PRO A 412 5.71 7.10 19.09
N SER A 413 5.97 8.40 19.00
CA SER A 413 7.07 8.95 18.21
C SER A 413 8.44 8.58 18.79
N LYS A 414 8.59 8.56 20.12
CA LYS A 414 9.83 8.15 20.79
C LYS A 414 10.07 6.64 20.63
N LEU A 415 9.04 5.81 20.79
CA LEU A 415 9.15 4.36 20.59
C LEU A 415 9.58 4.00 19.18
N ARG A 416 9.12 4.75 18.17
CA ARG A 416 9.53 4.57 16.78
C ARG A 416 11.04 4.72 16.59
N LEU A 417 11.72 5.61 17.32
CA LEU A 417 13.17 5.81 17.21
C LEU A 417 13.97 4.54 17.55
N ILE A 418 13.42 3.70 18.44
CA ILE A 418 13.97 2.40 18.82
C ILE A 418 13.25 1.24 18.13
N SER A 419 12.54 1.49 17.03
CA SER A 419 11.79 0.49 16.25
C SER A 419 10.74 -0.29 17.06
N CYS A 420 10.18 0.34 18.08
CA CYS A 420 9.07 -0.19 18.89
C CYS A 420 7.76 0.52 18.55
N PHE A 421 6.64 -0.21 18.64
CA PHE A 421 5.33 0.29 18.21
C PHE A 421 4.22 -0.15 19.17
N LEU A 422 3.20 0.71 19.34
CA LEU A 422 2.06 0.47 20.23
C LEU A 422 0.90 -0.14 19.45
N ASP A 423 0.53 -1.38 19.75
CA ASP A 423 -0.60 -2.06 19.11
C ASP A 423 -1.50 -2.75 20.13
N MET A 424 -2.74 -3.07 19.72
CA MET A 424 -3.65 -3.86 20.55
C MET A 424 -3.21 -5.32 20.55
N ILE A 425 -3.08 -5.94 21.72
CA ILE A 425 -2.66 -7.35 21.87
C ILE A 425 -3.57 -8.29 21.07
N SER A 426 -4.86 -7.98 20.97
CA SER A 426 -5.84 -8.74 20.18
C SER A 426 -5.62 -8.69 18.67
N ALA A 427 -4.88 -7.70 18.16
CA ALA A 427 -4.70 -7.50 16.72
C ALA A 427 -3.60 -8.41 16.14
N GLN A 428 -2.56 -8.74 16.92
CA GLN A 428 -1.37 -9.47 16.42
C GLN A 428 -0.82 -10.44 17.49
N PRO A 429 -1.50 -11.57 17.75
CA PRO A 429 -1.15 -12.50 18.84
C PRO A 429 0.22 -13.18 18.65
N ASP A 430 0.73 -13.26 17.42
CA ASP A 430 1.97 -13.96 17.10
C ASP A 430 3.23 -13.09 17.28
N ARG A 431 3.07 -11.82 17.66
CA ARG A 431 4.21 -10.91 17.90
C ARG A 431 4.67 -10.96 19.34
N LYS A 432 5.99 -11.00 19.53
CA LYS A 432 6.60 -10.94 20.86
C LYS A 432 6.40 -9.55 21.46
N LEU A 433 5.71 -9.50 22.60
CA LEU A 433 5.61 -8.29 23.41
C LEU A 433 7.00 -7.90 23.92
N VAL A 434 7.32 -6.60 23.87
CA VAL A 434 8.53 -6.08 24.52
C VAL A 434 8.20 -5.89 26.00
N GLU A 435 8.59 -6.86 26.84
CA GLU A 435 8.36 -6.80 28.28
C GLU A 435 9.32 -5.84 28.99
N LYS A 436 10.56 -5.70 28.48
CA LYS A 436 11.59 -4.79 29.00
C LYS A 436 12.48 -4.29 27.88
N PHE A 437 12.76 -2.98 27.88
CA PHE A 437 13.79 -2.39 27.01
C PHE A 437 15.18 -2.80 27.47
N SER A 438 16.00 -3.24 26.50
CA SER A 438 17.42 -3.52 26.68
C SER A 438 18.22 -2.24 26.96
N GLU A 439 19.45 -2.36 27.47
CA GLU A 439 20.29 -1.18 27.74
C GLU A 439 20.52 -0.30 26.50
N ARG A 440 20.51 -0.89 25.30
CA ARG A 440 20.67 -0.16 24.03
C ARG A 440 19.45 0.69 23.67
N GLU A 441 18.27 0.36 24.19
CA GLU A 441 17.00 1.02 23.89
C GLU A 441 16.61 2.06 24.95
N ARG A 442 17.40 2.19 26.03
CA ARG A 442 17.14 3.11 27.15
C ARG A 442 17.76 4.51 27.01
N PHE A 443 18.47 4.78 25.91
CA PHE A 443 19.20 6.02 25.68
C PHE A 443 18.63 6.83 24.52
#